data_AF-A0A7J3W711-F1
#
_entry.id   AF-A0A7J3W711-F1
#
_cell.length_a   1.000
_cell.length_b   1.000
_cell.length_c   1.000
_cell.angle_alpha   90.00
_cell.angle_beta   90.00
_cell.angle_gamma   90.00
#
_symmetry.space_group_name_H-M   'P 1'
#
loop_
_entity.id
_entity.type
_entity.pdbx_description
1 polymer ?
#
loop_
_entity_poly.entity_id
_entity_poly.type
_entity_poly.pdbx_seq_one_letter_code
_entity_poly.pdbx_strand_id
1 'polypeptide(L)'
;MAEKGLLKEWLTRRRRNRSIELAYKQMKSSVETVVELRRCLTAIIDGDFTEAEKSIGRLFLMEMDVDELRRKVLIELAKEEPSKFREDFAHLVQGLDIMADHVKDSARSLLVLLRKKKIVPREVWVSYLNLVDNIVLCTRALLRAIEELTSKSEEVMRYVIEVDRLENVIDEQYVSIMET
;
A
#
# COMPACT_ATOMS: atom_id res chain seq x y z
N MET A 1 29.01 16.44 30.41
CA MET A 1 28.88 15.19 29.63
C MET A 1 27.45 14.66 29.62
N ALA A 2 26.70 14.71 30.74
CA ALA A 2 25.29 14.30 30.80
C ALA A 2 24.32 15.08 29.87
N GLU A 3 24.45 16.41 29.76
CA GLU A 3 23.58 17.22 28.87
C GLU A 3 23.73 16.91 27.37
N LYS A 4 24.94 16.52 26.92
CA LYS A 4 25.17 16.11 25.53
C LYS A 4 24.50 14.77 25.20
N GLY A 5 24.37 13.87 26.18
CA GLY A 5 23.65 12.60 26.03
C GLY A 5 22.14 12.81 25.88
N LEU A 6 21.56 13.66 26.72
CA LEU A 6 20.12 13.98 26.69
C LEU A 6 19.70 14.68 25.39
N LEU A 7 20.52 15.62 24.87
CA LEU A 7 20.24 16.27 23.58
C LEU A 7 20.33 15.28 22.41
N LYS A 8 21.32 14.37 22.43
CA LYS A 8 21.47 13.34 21.41
C LYS A 8 20.28 12.37 21.42
N GLU A 9 19.88 11.90 22.60
CA GLU A 9 18.72 11.03 22.78
C GLU A 9 17.41 11.71 22.35
N TRP A 10 17.21 12.98 22.72
CA TRP A 10 16.05 13.75 22.31
C TRP A 10 15.99 13.96 20.79
N LEU A 11 17.12 14.30 20.15
CA LEU A 11 17.21 14.45 18.70
C LEU A 11 16.96 13.12 17.97
N THR A 12 17.53 12.02 18.46
CA THR A 12 17.30 10.67 17.89
C THR A 12 15.83 10.27 18.01
N ARG A 13 15.20 10.50 19.17
CA ARG A 13 13.76 10.20 19.38
C ARG A 13 12.87 11.05 18.46
N ARG A 14 13.17 12.34 18.30
CA ARG A 14 12.42 13.22 17.40
C ARG A 14 12.56 12.83 15.93
N ARG A 15 13.77 12.45 15.49
CA ARG A 15 14.01 11.95 14.12
C ARG A 15 13.25 10.65 13.86
N ARG A 16 13.34 9.70 14.79
CA ARG A 16 12.60 8.42 14.70
C ARG A 16 11.10 8.64 14.56
N ASN A 17 10.52 9.55 15.35
CA ASN A 17 9.10 9.88 15.25
C ASN A 17 8.72 10.47 13.88
N ARG A 18 9.61 11.24 13.26
CA ARG A 18 9.38 11.81 11.92
C ARG A 18 9.43 10.76 10.82
N SER A 19 10.42 9.86 10.86
CA SER A 19 10.54 8.73 9.93
C SER A 19 9.27 7.86 9.97
N ILE A 20 8.77 7.57 11.18
CA ILE A 20 7.52 6.82 11.41
C ILE A 20 6.30 7.56 10.84
N GLU A 21 6.18 8.86 11.13
CA GLU A 21 5.06 9.68 10.63
C GLU A 21 5.01 9.71 9.09
N LEU A 22 6.17 9.86 8.44
CA LEU A 22 6.28 9.87 6.98
C LEU A 22 5.93 8.52 6.37
N ALA A 23 6.40 7.41 6.96
CA ALA A 23 6.06 6.07 6.50
C ALA A 23 4.58 5.76 6.69
N TYR A 24 3.97 6.21 7.79
CA TYR A 24 2.53 6.09 8.00
C TYR A 24 1.74 6.84 6.91
N LYS A 25 2.17 8.05 6.54
CA LYS A 25 1.57 8.78 5.41
C LYS A 25 1.76 8.03 4.09
N GLN A 26 2.96 7.51 3.82
CA GLN A 26 3.26 6.72 2.62
C GLN A 26 2.30 5.54 2.53
N MET A 27 2.24 4.75 3.59
CA MET A 27 1.40 3.57 3.67
C MET A 27 -0.08 3.89 3.48
N LYS A 28 -0.60 4.94 4.13
CA LYS A 28 -1.98 5.37 3.91
C LYS A 28 -2.21 5.70 2.43
N SER A 29 -1.29 6.43 1.80
CA SER A 29 -1.35 6.72 0.36
C SER A 29 -1.32 5.43 -0.48
N SER A 30 -0.48 4.46 -0.11
CA SER A 30 -0.42 3.15 -0.75
C SER A 30 -1.71 2.33 -0.60
N VAL A 31 -2.44 2.44 0.52
CA VAL A 31 -3.77 1.81 0.66
C VAL A 31 -4.80 2.51 -0.24
N GLU A 32 -4.75 3.84 -0.33
CA GLU A 32 -5.67 4.61 -1.17
C GLU A 32 -5.49 4.29 -2.67
N THR A 33 -4.29 3.93 -3.14
CA THR A 33 -4.11 3.47 -4.54
C THR A 33 -4.94 2.22 -4.83
N VAL A 34 -4.99 1.26 -3.90
CA VAL A 34 -5.81 0.03 -4.03
C VAL A 34 -7.30 0.38 -4.03
N VAL A 35 -7.72 1.35 -3.20
CA VAL A 35 -9.11 1.82 -3.15
C VAL A 35 -9.51 2.47 -4.48
N GLU A 36 -8.63 3.26 -5.11
CA GLU A 36 -8.89 3.82 -6.44
C GLU A 36 -8.90 2.75 -7.54
N LEU A 37 -8.10 1.68 -7.41
CA LEU A 37 -8.17 0.53 -8.32
C LEU A 37 -9.53 -0.18 -8.23
N ARG A 38 -10.03 -0.41 -7.00
CA ARG A 38 -11.37 -0.95 -6.74
C ARG A 38 -12.45 -0.07 -7.35
N ARG A 39 -12.33 1.24 -7.18
CA ARG A 39 -13.27 2.23 -7.73
C ARG A 39 -13.27 2.20 -9.26
N CYS A 40 -12.09 2.08 -9.87
CA CYS A 40 -11.97 1.89 -11.32
C CYS A 40 -12.75 0.66 -11.79
N LEU A 41 -12.52 -0.51 -11.17
CA LEU A 41 -13.24 -1.75 -11.53
C LEU A 41 -14.76 -1.63 -11.35
N THR A 42 -15.20 -0.99 -10.28
CA THR A 42 -16.64 -0.73 -10.04
C THR A 42 -17.22 0.10 -11.18
N ALA A 43 -16.56 1.21 -11.55
CA ALA A 43 -16.99 2.06 -12.64
C ALA A 43 -17.02 1.33 -14.00
N ILE A 44 -16.08 0.42 -14.25
CA ILE A 44 -16.07 -0.43 -15.45
C ILE A 44 -17.32 -1.34 -15.49
N ILE A 45 -17.66 -1.97 -14.36
CA ILE A 45 -18.85 -2.86 -14.26
C ILE A 45 -20.15 -2.08 -14.46
N ASP A 46 -20.20 -0.84 -13.98
CA ASP A 46 -21.37 0.05 -14.10
C ASP A 46 -21.43 0.74 -15.48
N GLY A 47 -20.42 0.58 -16.33
CA GLY A 47 -20.32 1.19 -17.65
C GLY A 47 -19.91 2.67 -17.65
N ASP A 48 -19.50 3.21 -16.51
CA ASP A 48 -18.97 4.57 -16.39
C ASP A 48 -17.45 4.60 -16.69
N PHE A 49 -17.11 4.50 -17.97
CA PHE A 49 -15.72 4.54 -18.42
C PHE A 49 -15.03 5.88 -18.14
N THR A 50 -15.80 6.97 -18.02
CA THR A 50 -15.24 8.29 -17.69
C THR A 50 -14.73 8.31 -16.26
N GLU A 51 -15.51 7.76 -15.32
CA GLU A 51 -15.07 7.65 -13.93
C GLU A 51 -13.96 6.61 -13.75
N ALA A 52 -13.95 5.53 -14.54
CA ALA A 52 -12.84 4.58 -14.55
C ALA A 52 -11.51 5.26 -14.92
N GLU A 53 -11.48 6.05 -16.01
CA GLU A 53 -10.28 6.79 -16.42
C GLU A 53 -9.86 7.85 -15.38
N LYS A 54 -10.82 8.55 -14.76
CA LYS A 54 -10.53 9.49 -13.66
C LYS A 54 -9.92 8.79 -12.45
N SER A 55 -10.43 7.62 -12.09
CA SER A 55 -9.91 6.81 -10.98
C SER A 55 -8.46 6.40 -11.23
N ILE A 56 -8.14 5.97 -12.46
CA ILE A 56 -6.77 5.66 -12.89
C ILE A 56 -5.88 6.91 -12.79
N GLY A 57 -6.37 8.07 -13.21
CA GLY A 57 -5.64 9.33 -13.08
C GLY A 57 -5.31 9.69 -11.64
N ARG A 58 -6.28 9.56 -10.71
CA ARG A 58 -6.06 9.78 -9.28
C ARG A 58 -5.04 8.79 -8.70
N LEU A 59 -5.14 7.52 -9.07
CA LEU A 59 -4.21 6.48 -8.66
C LEU A 59 -2.77 6.81 -9.07
N PHE A 60 -2.55 7.30 -10.30
CA PHE A 60 -1.21 7.69 -10.74
C PHE A 60 -0.63 8.86 -9.95
N LEU A 61 -1.46 9.84 -9.56
CA LEU A 61 -1.02 10.94 -8.69
C LEU A 61 -0.67 10.42 -7.28
N MET A 62 -1.50 9.53 -6.74
CA MET A 62 -1.25 8.92 -5.42
C MET A 62 0.04 8.09 -5.38
N GLU A 63 0.36 7.36 -6.46
CA GLU A 63 1.63 6.63 -6.52
C GLU A 63 2.85 7.58 -6.60
N MET A 64 2.73 8.72 -7.28
CA MET A 64 3.80 9.72 -7.26
C MET A 64 4.03 10.26 -5.84
N ASP A 65 2.96 10.46 -5.07
CA ASP A 65 3.04 10.84 -3.67
C ASP A 65 3.67 9.73 -2.81
N VAL A 66 3.38 8.44 -3.10
CA VAL A 66 4.02 7.29 -2.44
C VAL A 66 5.53 7.29 -2.67
N ASP A 67 6.01 7.45 -3.91
CA ASP A 67 7.44 7.51 -4.22
C ASP A 67 8.13 8.71 -3.52
N GLU A 68 7.47 9.87 -3.52
CA GLU A 68 8.01 11.06 -2.86
C GLU A 68 8.13 10.84 -1.35
N LEU A 69 7.10 10.24 -0.73
CA LEU A 69 7.11 9.91 0.69
C LEU A 69 8.17 8.86 1.01
N ARG A 70 8.32 7.81 0.21
CA ARG A 70 9.42 6.84 0.34
C ARG A 70 10.77 7.54 0.38
N ARG A 71 11.02 8.42 -0.59
CA ARG A 71 12.28 9.17 -0.69
C ARG A 71 12.53 10.02 0.55
N LYS A 72 11.50 10.71 1.05
CA LYS A 72 11.56 11.50 2.28
C LYS A 72 11.88 10.62 3.50
N VAL A 73 11.26 9.44 3.61
CA VAL A 73 11.54 8.48 4.69
C VAL A 73 12.99 8.02 4.64
N LEU A 74 13.49 7.57 3.49
CA LEU A 74 14.87 7.09 3.33
C LEU A 74 15.90 8.19 3.65
N ILE A 75 15.63 9.45 3.28
CA ILE A 75 16.47 10.60 3.64
C ILE A 75 16.50 10.82 5.15
N GLU A 76 15.37 10.69 5.86
CA GLU A 76 15.35 10.83 7.33
C GLU A 76 16.06 9.65 8.01
N LEU A 77 15.85 8.41 7.54
CA LEU A 77 16.55 7.22 8.04
C LEU A 77 18.06 7.28 7.83
N ALA A 78 18.53 7.84 6.71
CA ALA A 78 19.97 7.99 6.46
C ALA A 78 20.67 8.92 7.47
N LYS A 79 19.92 9.78 8.18
CA LYS A 79 20.44 10.66 9.24
C LYS A 79 20.50 9.97 10.61
N GLU A 80 20.00 8.74 10.71
CA GLU A 80 20.06 7.91 11.91
C GLU A 80 21.29 7.00 11.87
N GLU A 81 21.83 6.68 13.04
CA GLU A 81 22.92 5.70 13.17
C GLU A 81 22.47 4.35 12.60
N PRO A 82 23.37 3.60 11.93
CA PRO A 82 23.07 2.25 11.48
C PRO A 82 22.53 1.40 12.64
N SER A 83 21.39 0.77 12.41
CA SER A 83 20.74 -0.11 13.38
C SER A 83 19.86 -1.11 12.65
N LYS A 84 19.60 -2.26 13.26
CA LYS A 84 18.67 -3.25 12.72
C LYS A 84 17.28 -2.66 12.47
N PHE A 85 16.81 -1.80 13.38
CA PHE A 85 15.54 -1.07 13.20
C PHE A 85 15.53 -0.24 11.92
N ARG A 86 16.61 0.51 11.64
CA ARG A 86 16.71 1.33 10.43
C ARG A 86 16.65 0.46 9.15
N GLU A 87 17.31 -0.69 9.16
CA GLU A 87 17.31 -1.64 8.05
C GLU A 87 15.92 -2.26 7.83
N ASP A 88 15.34 -2.86 8.87
CA ASP A 88 14.00 -3.48 8.82
C ASP A 88 12.94 -2.47 8.40
N PHE A 89 13.02 -1.23 8.91
CA PHE A 89 12.08 -0.17 8.57
C PHE A 89 12.25 0.35 7.14
N ALA A 90 13.48 0.40 6.61
CA ALA A 90 13.72 0.71 5.21
C ALA A 90 13.15 -0.38 4.28
N HIS A 91 13.29 -1.66 4.65
CA HIS A 91 12.67 -2.77 3.92
C HIS A 91 11.14 -2.67 3.89
N LEU A 92 10.52 -2.33 5.02
CA LEU A 92 9.07 -2.13 5.08
C LEU A 92 8.60 -1.03 4.11
N VAL A 93 9.25 0.12 4.17
CA VAL A 93 8.97 1.28 3.31
C VAL A 93 9.16 0.97 1.83
N GLN A 94 10.16 0.14 1.49
CA GLN A 94 10.38 -0.33 0.12
C GLN A 94 9.30 -1.32 -0.32
N GLY A 95 8.81 -2.19 0.57
CA GLY A 95 7.70 -3.11 0.25
C GLY A 95 6.41 -2.38 -0.08
N LEU A 96 6.09 -1.31 0.65
CA LEU A 96 4.88 -0.49 0.42
C LEU A 96 4.90 0.25 -0.93
N ASP A 97 6.08 0.63 -1.39
CA ASP A 97 6.32 1.27 -2.69
C ASP A 97 6.17 0.25 -3.83
N ILE A 98 6.78 -0.93 -3.70
CA ILE A 98 6.62 -2.04 -4.66
C ILE A 98 5.14 -2.42 -4.81
N MET A 99 4.39 -2.47 -3.71
CA MET A 99 2.95 -2.73 -3.75
C MET A 99 2.21 -1.64 -4.56
N ALA A 100 2.49 -0.36 -4.32
CA ALA A 100 1.86 0.74 -5.06
C ALA A 100 2.20 0.71 -6.56
N ASP A 101 3.42 0.32 -6.91
CA ASP A 101 3.85 0.10 -8.30
C ASP A 101 3.03 -1.00 -8.98
N HIS A 102 2.83 -2.15 -8.32
CA HIS A 102 2.00 -3.23 -8.86
C HIS A 102 0.53 -2.83 -9.05
N VAL A 103 0.00 -2.01 -8.14
CA VAL A 103 -1.35 -1.44 -8.26
C VAL A 103 -1.44 -0.50 -9.48
N LYS A 104 -0.40 0.32 -9.71
CA LYS A 104 -0.29 1.19 -10.88
C LYS A 104 -0.18 0.40 -12.19
N ASP A 105 0.57 -0.69 -12.21
CA ASP A 105 0.68 -1.56 -13.39
C ASP A 105 -0.63 -2.29 -13.70
N SER A 106 -1.38 -2.68 -12.68
CA SER A 106 -2.73 -3.21 -12.81
C SER A 106 -3.66 -2.16 -13.44
N ALA A 107 -3.63 -0.91 -12.96
CA ALA A 107 -4.40 0.19 -13.51
C ALA A 107 -4.03 0.54 -14.96
N ARG A 108 -2.74 0.46 -15.32
CA ARG A 108 -2.27 0.62 -16.72
C ARG A 108 -2.85 -0.45 -17.62
N SER A 109 -2.91 -1.69 -17.14
CA SER A 109 -3.48 -2.82 -17.89
C SER A 109 -4.97 -2.59 -18.16
N LEU A 110 -5.72 -2.13 -17.14
CA LEU A 110 -7.12 -1.72 -17.31
C LEU A 110 -7.27 -0.59 -18.33
N LEU A 111 -6.44 0.45 -18.25
CA LEU A 111 -6.47 1.57 -19.18
C LEU A 111 -6.28 1.12 -20.64
N VAL A 112 -5.37 0.18 -20.88
CA VAL A 112 -5.14 -0.39 -22.21
C VAL A 112 -6.36 -1.17 -22.69
N LEU A 113 -6.95 -2.01 -21.84
CA LEU A 113 -8.16 -2.79 -22.18
C LEU A 113 -9.33 -1.88 -22.56
N LEU A 114 -9.56 -0.82 -21.77
CA LEU A 114 -10.60 0.18 -22.02
C LEU A 114 -10.39 0.90 -23.35
N ARG A 115 -9.17 1.39 -23.60
CA ARG A 115 -8.83 2.11 -24.84
C ARG A 115 -8.91 1.23 -26.09
N LYS A 116 -8.54 -0.05 -25.96
CA LYS A 116 -8.65 -1.02 -27.05
C LYS A 116 -10.07 -1.53 -27.27
N LYS A 117 -11.04 -1.10 -26.44
CA LYS A 117 -12.45 -1.53 -26.48
C LYS A 117 -12.58 -3.04 -26.53
N LYS A 118 -11.75 -3.74 -25.75
CA LYS A 118 -11.79 -5.20 -25.67
C LYS A 118 -13.07 -5.62 -24.95
N ILE A 119 -13.79 -6.56 -25.53
CA ILE A 119 -14.95 -7.16 -24.89
C ILE A 119 -14.42 -8.15 -23.86
N VAL A 120 -14.64 -7.83 -22.59
CA VAL A 120 -14.33 -8.70 -21.45
C VAL A 120 -15.67 -9.05 -20.81
N PRO A 121 -15.97 -10.35 -20.57
CA PRO A 121 -17.20 -10.76 -19.92
C PRO A 121 -17.38 -10.07 -18.56
N ARG A 122 -18.63 -9.73 -18.20
CA ARG A 122 -18.93 -9.04 -16.95
C ARG A 122 -18.48 -9.86 -15.73
N GLU A 123 -18.60 -11.18 -15.84
CA GLU A 123 -18.24 -12.15 -14.82
C GLU A 123 -16.75 -12.04 -14.46
N VAL A 124 -15.88 -11.86 -15.46
CA VAL A 124 -14.44 -11.66 -15.24
C VAL A 124 -14.19 -10.38 -14.44
N TRP A 125 -14.86 -9.28 -14.77
CA TRP A 125 -14.73 -8.03 -14.01
C TRP A 125 -15.18 -8.18 -12.56
N VAL A 126 -16.29 -8.87 -12.33
CA VAL A 126 -16.81 -9.12 -10.99
C VAL A 126 -15.84 -9.96 -10.17
N SER A 127 -15.21 -10.98 -10.77
CA SER A 127 -14.20 -11.78 -10.07
C SER A 127 -12.97 -10.96 -9.69
N TYR A 128 -12.47 -10.10 -10.58
CA TYR A 128 -11.37 -9.19 -10.24
C TYR A 128 -11.77 -8.14 -9.21
N LEU A 129 -13.01 -7.65 -9.21
CA LEU A 129 -13.50 -6.74 -8.16
C LEU A 129 -13.48 -7.42 -6.79
N ASN A 130 -13.94 -8.67 -6.70
CA ASN A 130 -13.92 -9.45 -5.46
C ASN A 130 -12.48 -9.70 -4.97
N LEU A 131 -11.54 -9.97 -5.88
CA LEU A 131 -10.12 -10.12 -5.56
C LEU A 131 -9.56 -8.80 -5.01
N VAL A 132 -9.83 -7.67 -5.66
CA VAL A 132 -9.38 -6.35 -5.20
C VAL A 132 -10.04 -5.95 -3.87
N ASP A 133 -11.28 -6.35 -3.60
CA ASP A 133 -11.92 -6.16 -2.30
C ASP A 133 -11.12 -6.82 -1.16
N ASN A 134 -10.63 -8.05 -1.39
CA ASN A 134 -9.75 -8.72 -0.43
C ASN A 134 -8.38 -8.05 -0.32
N ILE A 135 -7.81 -7.52 -1.41
CA ILE A 135 -6.58 -6.73 -1.35
C ILE A 135 -6.78 -5.45 -0.51
N VAL A 136 -7.93 -4.78 -0.63
CA VAL A 136 -8.27 -3.61 0.22
C VAL A 136 -8.33 -4.01 1.69
N LEU A 137 -8.93 -5.15 2.03
CA LEU A 137 -8.94 -5.67 3.40
C LEU A 137 -7.52 -5.97 3.90
N CYS A 138 -6.71 -6.62 3.07
CA CYS A 138 -5.34 -7.02 3.41
C CYS A 138 -4.47 -5.80 3.70
N THR A 139 -4.47 -4.82 2.81
CA THR A 139 -3.70 -3.58 2.97
C THR A 139 -4.18 -2.73 4.14
N ARG A 140 -5.47 -2.77 4.49
CA ARG A 140 -5.99 -2.15 5.72
C ARG A 140 -5.54 -2.89 6.98
N ALA A 141 -5.48 -4.22 6.97
CA ALA A 141 -4.94 -5.00 8.10
C ALA A 141 -3.45 -4.67 8.30
N LEU A 142 -2.67 -4.58 7.22
CA LEU A 142 -1.28 -4.12 7.26
C LEU A 142 -1.13 -2.71 7.84
N LEU A 143 -1.99 -1.77 7.41
CA LEU A 143 -2.05 -0.41 7.96
C LEU A 143 -2.25 -0.42 9.47
N ARG A 144 -3.18 -1.23 9.97
CA ARG A 144 -3.42 -1.40 11.42
C ARG A 144 -2.24 -2.03 12.14
N ALA A 145 -1.59 -3.03 11.56
CA ALA A 145 -0.39 -3.63 12.14
C ALA A 145 0.70 -2.59 12.37
N ILE A 146 0.88 -1.66 11.42
CA ILE A 146 1.91 -0.62 11.47
C ILE A 146 1.52 0.52 12.43
N GLU A 147 0.25 0.89 12.51
CA GLU A 147 -0.26 1.80 13.56
C GLU A 147 0.08 1.27 14.96
N GLU A 148 -0.08 -0.04 15.15
CA GLU A 148 0.14 -0.70 16.45
C GLU A 148 1.62 -1.03 16.74
N LEU A 149 2.56 -0.82 15.81
CA LEU A 149 4.00 -1.09 16.04
C LEU A 149 4.60 -0.30 17.22
N THR A 150 3.98 0.84 17.57
CA THR A 150 4.39 1.66 18.71
C THR A 150 3.64 1.31 20.01
N SER A 151 2.62 0.47 19.91
CA SER A 151 1.75 -0.01 20.98
C SER A 151 1.82 -1.55 21.06
N LYS A 152 0.87 -2.19 21.75
CA LYS A 152 1.00 -3.51 22.36
C LYS A 152 1.32 -4.62 21.34
N SER A 153 2.24 -5.52 21.71
CA SER A 153 2.70 -6.64 20.86
C SER A 153 1.61 -7.61 20.42
N GLU A 154 0.52 -7.78 21.19
CA GLU A 154 -0.54 -8.75 20.88
C GLU A 154 -1.42 -8.32 19.69
N GLU A 155 -1.76 -7.03 19.60
CA GLU A 155 -2.63 -6.52 18.52
C GLU A 155 -1.91 -6.53 17.17
N VAL A 156 -0.60 -6.20 17.16
CA VAL A 156 0.24 -6.31 15.95
C VAL A 156 0.19 -7.73 15.40
N MET A 157 0.38 -8.75 16.26
CA MET A 157 0.36 -10.15 15.82
C MET A 157 -0.99 -10.57 15.25
N ARG A 158 -2.11 -10.09 15.82
CA ARG A 158 -3.44 -10.35 15.27
C ARG A 158 -3.59 -9.83 13.85
N TYR A 159 -3.11 -8.61 13.58
CA TYR A 159 -3.18 -8.03 12.23
C TYR A 159 -2.24 -8.71 11.25
N VAL A 160 -1.05 -9.14 11.68
CA VAL A 160 -0.14 -9.93 10.84
C VAL A 160 -0.77 -11.26 10.43
N ILE A 161 -1.37 -11.99 11.38
CA ILE A 161 -2.08 -13.25 11.08
C ILE A 161 -3.25 -13.01 10.11
N GLU A 162 -3.94 -11.88 10.24
CA GLU A 162 -5.02 -11.52 9.32
C GLU A 162 -4.52 -11.20 7.91
N VAL A 163 -3.35 -10.57 7.78
CA VAL A 163 -2.67 -10.37 6.48
C VAL A 163 -2.36 -11.73 5.84
N ASP A 164 -1.73 -12.65 6.58
CA ASP A 164 -1.40 -14.00 6.07
C ASP A 164 -2.67 -14.75 5.63
N ARG A 165 -3.76 -14.64 6.40
CA ARG A 165 -5.04 -15.27 6.06
C ARG A 165 -5.62 -14.68 4.77
N LEU A 166 -5.58 -13.36 4.61
CA LEU A 166 -6.11 -12.69 3.43
C LEU A 166 -5.25 -12.95 2.19
N GLU A 167 -3.93 -13.04 2.33
CA GLU A 167 -3.01 -13.42 1.24
C GLU A 167 -3.39 -14.80 0.66
N ASN A 168 -3.58 -15.81 1.52
CA ASN A 168 -4.01 -17.14 1.08
C ASN A 168 -5.35 -17.10 0.30
N VAL A 169 -6.32 -16.31 0.77
CA VAL A 169 -7.61 -16.14 0.08
C VAL A 169 -7.41 -15.47 -1.30
N ILE A 170 -6.55 -14.45 -1.38
CA ILE A 170 -6.26 -13.73 -2.63
C ILE A 170 -5.58 -14.68 -3.64
N ASP A 171 -4.63 -15.50 -3.18
CA ASP A 171 -3.93 -16.47 -4.02
C ASP A 171 -4.87 -17.53 -4.59
N GLU A 172 -5.75 -18.11 -3.76
CA GLU A 172 -6.78 -19.05 -4.21
C GLU A 172 -7.74 -18.41 -5.22
N GLN A 173 -8.17 -17.17 -4.97
CA GLN A 173 -9.02 -16.43 -5.90
C GLN A 173 -8.34 -16.17 -7.23
N TYR A 174 -7.05 -15.82 -7.22
CA TYR A 174 -6.29 -15.57 -8.44
C TYR A 174 -6.22 -16.81 -9.32
N VAL A 175 -5.92 -17.98 -8.75
CA VAL A 175 -5.91 -19.25 -9.48
C VAL A 175 -7.29 -19.54 -10.08
N SER A 176 -8.37 -19.41 -9.30
CA SER A 176 -9.73 -19.66 -9.78
C SER A 176 -10.12 -18.73 -10.95
N ILE A 177 -9.70 -17.47 -10.92
CA ILE A 177 -9.95 -16.51 -12.01
C ILE A 177 -9.22 -16.95 -13.29
N MET A 178 -7.99 -17.45 -13.17
CA MET A 178 -7.17 -17.86 -14.31
C MET A 178 -7.64 -19.17 -14.96
N GLU A 179 -8.39 -20.00 -14.24
CA GLU A 179 -8.99 -21.23 -14.74
C GLU A 179 -10.35 -21.02 -15.43
N THR A 180 -10.92 -19.81 -15.34
CA THR A 180 -12.22 -19.43 -15.92
C THR A 180 -12.06 -18.82 -17.32
#